data_AF-A0A2K3PRL2-F1
#
_entry.id   AF-A0A2K3PRL2-F1
#
_cell.length_a   1.000
_cell.length_b   1.000
_cell.length_c   1.000
_cell.angle_alpha   90.00
_cell.angle_beta   90.00
_cell.angle_gamma   90.00
#
_symmetry.space_group_name_H-M   'P 1'
#
loop_
_entity.id
_entity.type
_entity.pdbx_description
1 polymer ?
#
loop_
_entity_poly.entity_id
_entity_poly.type
_entity_poly.pdbx_seq_one_letter_code
_entity_poly.pdbx_strand_id
1 'polypeptide(L)' 'MLVGNKCDLENIRAVSVEEGKALAEEEGLFFMETSALDSTNVQTAFEIVIREIYNNISRKVLNSDSYKAELSVNR' A
#
# COMPACT_ATOMS: atom_id res chain seq x y z
N MET A 1 1.81 -2.95 -3.32
CA MET A 1 0.51 -3.45 -2.85
C MET A 1 -0.05 -4.35 -3.92
N LEU A 2 -0.40 -5.58 -3.57
CA LEU A 2 -1.12 -6.55 -4.39
C LEU A 2 -2.63 -6.37 -4.14
N VAL A 3 -3.42 -6.36 -5.23
CA VAL A 3 -4.87 -6.18 -5.16
C VAL A 3 -5.58 -7.34 -5.84
N GLY A 4 -6.40 -8.07 -5.07
CA GLY A 4 -7.34 -9.05 -5.60
C GLY A 4 -8.62 -8.37 -6.04
N ASN A 5 -8.76 -8.05 -7.32
CA ASN A 5 -9.97 -7.41 -7.85
C ASN A 5 -11.08 -8.43 -8.16
N LYS A 6 -12.32 -7.95 -8.21
CA LYS A 6 -13.55 -8.72 -8.44
C LYS A 6 -13.91 -9.67 -7.29
N CYS A 7 -13.71 -9.22 -6.05
CA CYS A 7 -14.06 -10.01 -4.87
C CYS A 7 -15.57 -10.31 -4.75
N ASP A 8 -16.41 -9.59 -5.50
CA ASP A 8 -17.85 -9.84 -5.65
C ASP A 8 -18.16 -11.20 -6.29
N LEU A 9 -17.23 -11.77 -7.05
CA LEU A 9 -17.38 -13.05 -7.76
C LEU A 9 -16.98 -14.25 -6.88
N GLU A 10 -17.45 -14.30 -5.63
CA GLU A 10 -17.08 -15.36 -4.67
C GLU A 10 -17.38 -16.78 -5.19
N ASN A 11 -18.50 -16.95 -5.91
CA ASN A 11 -18.94 -18.24 -6.42
C ASN A 11 -18.02 -18.84 -7.49
N ILE A 12 -17.16 -18.03 -8.12
CA ILE A 12 -16.20 -18.47 -9.15
C ILE A 12 -14.78 -18.08 -8.78
N ARG A 13 -14.51 -17.94 -7.48
CA ARG A 13 -13.19 -17.61 -6.94
C ARG A 13 -12.18 -18.70 -7.29
N ALA A 14 -11.13 -18.31 -8.03
CA ALA A 14 -10.03 -19.20 -8.39
C ALA A 14 -8.81 -19.06 -7.48
N VAL A 15 -8.68 -17.93 -6.78
CA VAL A 15 -7.57 -17.63 -5.86
C VAL A 15 -8.17 -17.38 -4.47
N SER A 16 -7.74 -18.17 -3.49
CA SER A 16 -8.14 -17.98 -2.10
C SER A 16 -7.52 -16.70 -1.53
N VAL A 17 -8.15 -16.16 -0.48
CA VAL A 17 -7.64 -14.97 0.22
C VAL A 17 -6.27 -15.29 0.82
N GLU A 18 -6.10 -16.51 1.33
CA GLU A 18 -4.89 -17.02 1.94
C GLU A 18 -3.74 -17.10 0.94
N GLU A 19 -3.96 -17.61 -0.26
CA GLU A 19 -2.94 -17.66 -1.33
C GLU A 19 -2.51 -16.25 -1.75
N GLY A 20 -3.48 -15.35 -1.97
CA GLY A 20 -3.19 -13.96 -2.32
C GLY A 20 -2.39 -13.24 -1.24
N LYS A 21 -2.75 -13.47 0.03
CA LYS A 21 -2.04 -12.91 1.18
C LYS A 21 -0.64 -13.49 1.33
N ALA A 22 -0.47 -14.80 1.19
CA ALA A 22 0.83 -15.46 1.28
C ALA A 22 1.81 -14.93 0.23
N LEU A 23 1.36 -14.77 -1.02
CA LEU A 23 2.18 -14.20 -2.09
C LEU A 23 2.55 -12.74 -1.79
N ALA A 24 1.63 -11.94 -1.27
CA ALA A 24 1.93 -10.56 -0.91
C ALA A 24 2.96 -10.48 0.24
N GLU A 25 2.85 -11.34 1.25
CA GLU A 25 3.82 -11.42 2.34
C GLU A 25 5.22 -11.84 1.85
N GLU A 26 5.30 -12.83 0.94
CA GLU A 26 6.55 -13.28 0.33
C GLU A 26 7.26 -12.16 -0.45
N GLU A 27 6.50 -11.37 -1.20
CA GLU A 27 7.01 -10.23 -1.98
C GLU A 27 7.17 -8.93 -1.16
N GLY A 28 6.85 -8.96 0.14
CA GLY A 28 6.91 -7.78 1.01
C GLY A 28 5.91 -6.67 0.64
N LEU A 29 4.76 -7.05 0.07
CA LEU A 29 3.67 -6.17 -0.36
C LEU A 29 2.48 -6.23 0.60
N PHE A 30 1.73 -5.14 0.69
CA PHE A 30 0.38 -5.17 1.28
C PHE A 30 -0.61 -5.90 0.37
N PHE A 31 -1.58 -6.60 0.95
CA PHE A 31 -2.68 -7.26 0.23
C PHE A 31 -4.03 -6.63 0.56
N MET A 32 -4.89 -6.47 -0.46
CA MET A 32 -6.28 -6.04 -0.28
C MET A 32 -7.18 -6.62 -1.38
N GLU A 33 -8.36 -7.11 -1.00
CA GLU A 33 -9.39 -7.47 -1.97
C GLU A 33 -10.32 -6.29 -2.26
N THR A 34 -10.67 -6.10 -3.53
CA THR A 34 -11.50 -5.00 -4.00
C THR A 34 -12.53 -5.50 -5.00
N SER A 35 -13.63 -4.77 -5.13
CA SER A 35 -14.57 -4.93 -6.23
C SER A 35 -14.82 -3.57 -6.85
N ALA A 36 -14.37 -3.43 -8.10
CA ALA A 36 -14.69 -2.25 -8.89
C ALA A 36 -16.19 -2.17 -9.27
N LEU A 37 -16.91 -3.30 -9.20
CA LEU A 37 -18.32 -3.38 -9.55
C LEU A 37 -19.20 -2.76 -8.46
N ASP A 38 -18.98 -3.14 -7.20
CA ASP A 38 -19.77 -2.67 -6.05
C ASP A 38 -19.04 -1.58 -5.22
N SER A 39 -17.86 -1.16 -5.67
CA SER A 39 -16.97 -0.18 -5.01
C SER A 39 -16.40 -0.63 -3.66
N THR A 40 -16.40 -1.93 -3.36
CA THR A 40 -15.80 -2.48 -2.14
C THR A 40 -14.30 -2.25 -2.13
N ASN A 41 -13.83 -1.62 -1.05
CA ASN A 41 -12.42 -1.36 -0.72
C ASN A 41 -11.60 -0.57 -1.76
N VAL A 42 -12.21 -0.09 -2.85
CA VAL A 42 -11.50 0.66 -3.91
C VAL A 42 -10.88 1.94 -3.32
N GLN A 43 -11.67 2.75 -2.62
CA GLN A 43 -11.19 3.98 -2.00
C GLN A 43 -10.09 3.69 -0.96
N THR A 44 -10.33 2.73 -0.06
CA THR A 44 -9.38 2.33 0.98
C THR A 44 -8.04 1.88 0.39
N ALA A 45 -8.06 1.13 -0.71
CA ALA A 45 -6.85 0.67 -1.41
C ALA A 45 -6.01 1.87 -1.90
N PHE A 46 -6.63 2.84 -2.55
CA PHE A 46 -5.93 4.04 -3.02
C PHE A 46 -5.40 4.90 -1.86
N GLU A 47 -6.20 5.11 -0.81
CA GLU A 47 -5.79 5.88 0.37
C GLU A 47 -4.56 5.27 1.06
N ILE A 48 -4.54 3.94 1.21
CA ILE A 48 -3.38 3.23 1.80
C ILE A 48 -2.13 3.43 0.96
N VAL A 49 -2.21 3.25 -0.35
CA VAL A 49 -1.06 3.41 -1.25
C VAL A 49 -0.53 4.84 -1.23
N ILE A 50 -1.41 5.82 -1.35
CA ILE A 50 -1.03 7.24 -1.35
C ILE A 50 -0.39 7.61 -0.01
N ARG A 51 -0.99 7.20 1.11
CA ARG A 51 -0.46 7.46 2.45
C ARG A 51 0.91 6.84 2.63
N GLU A 52 1.12 5.61 2.15
CA GLU A 52 2.41 4.94 2.29
C GLU A 52 3.50 5.58 1.41
N ILE A 53 3.16 5.99 0.18
CA ILE A 53 4.07 6.76 -0.68
C ILE A 53 4.46 8.07 0.01
N TYR A 54 3.48 8.81 0.54
CA TYR A 54 3.71 10.07 1.24
C TYR A 54 4.60 9.90 2.48
N ASN A 55 4.33 8.88 3.30
CA ASN A 55 5.13 8.57 4.49
C ASN A 55 6.58 8.21 4.11
N ASN A 56 6.76 7.42 3.04
CA ASN A 56 8.08 7.05 2.57
C ASN A 56 8.88 8.23 2.04
N ILE A 57 8.24 9.14 1.29
CA ILE A 57 8.88 10.38 0.84
C ILE A 57 9.22 11.27 2.03
N SER A 58 8.27 11.50 2.94
CA SER A 58 8.47 12.34 4.13
C SER A 58 9.62 11.82 5.00
N ARG A 59 9.70 10.51 5.23
CA ARG A 59 10.83 9.88 5.95
C ARG A 59 12.16 10.08 5.22
N LYS A 60 12.20 9.94 3.89
CA LYS A 60 13.42 10.17 3.09
C LYS A 60 13.86 11.63 3.12
N VAL A 61 12.93 12.57 3.07
CA VAL A 61 13.20 14.02 3.19
C VAL A 61 13.82 14.31 4.56
N LEU A 62 13.24 13.80 5.64
CA LEU A 62 13.76 13.97 7.01
C LEU A 62 15.14 13.32 7.23
N ASN A 63 15.42 12.22 6.54
CA ASN A 63 16.71 11.53 6.62
C ASN A 63 17.77 12.06 5.65
N SER A 64 17.44 12.98 4.76
CA SER A 64 18.43 13.57 3.85
C SER A 64 19.34 14.53 4.64
N ASP A 65 20.66 14.33 4.52
CA ASP A 65 21.68 15.10 5.24
C ASP A 65 21.62 16.61 4.95
N SER A 66 20.93 17.03 3.89
CA SER A 66 20.63 18.43 3.57
C SER A 66 19.87 19.14 4.69
N TYR A 67 18.90 18.48 5.35
CA TYR A 67 18.16 19.09 6.46
C TYR A 67 18.96 19.11 7.77
N LYS A 68 19.79 18.08 8.02
CA LYS A 68 20.69 18.09 9.18
C LYS A 68 21.74 19.21 9.09
N ALA A 69 22.25 19.50 7.90
CA ALA A 69 23.16 20.60 7.66
C ALA A 69 22.48 21.97 7.92
N GLU A 70 21.24 22.18 7.44
CA GLU A 70 20.49 23.42 7.70
C GLU A 70 20.16 23.63 9.20
N LEU A 71 19.89 22.56 9.95
CA LEU A 71 19.68 22.64 11.40
C LEU A 71 20.96 22.84 12.22
N SER A 72 22.11 22.35 11.74
CA SER A 72 23.40 22.59 12.41
C SER A 72 23.99 23.97 12.12
N VAL A 73 23.64 24.59 10.99
CA VAL A 73 24.09 25.94 10.61
C VAL A 73 23.31 27.03 11.37
N ASN A 74 22.10 26.73 11.83
CA ASN A 74 21.25 27.66 12.59
C ASN A 74 21.41 27.56 14.12
N ARG A 75 22.54 27.03 14.63
CA ARG A 75 22.79 26.88 16.07
C ARG A 75 24.05 27.60 16.53
#